data_AF-A0A8J5T689-F1
#
_entry.id   AF-A0A8J5T689-F1
#
_cell.length_a   1.000
_cell.length_b   1.000
_cell.length_c   1.000
_cell.angle_alpha   90.00
_cell.angle_beta   90.00
_cell.angle_gamma   90.00
#
_symmetry.space_group_name_H-M   'P 1'
#
loop_
_entity.id
_entity.type
_entity.pdbx_description
1 polymer ?
#
loop_
_entity_poly.entity_id
_entity_poly.type
_entity_poly.pdbx_seq_one_letter_code
_entity_poly.pdbx_strand_id
1 'polypeptide(L)'
;MLGWLLCGCRKESSATDQLKQARDVFAAKEAVLQKKISQEMERAKEFTKSGNKHAAMQCLKRKKYYESQMNQVGSVQSRINTKEKMIADHTANK
;
A
#
# COMPACT_ATOMS: atom_id res chain seq x y z
N MET A 1 7.29 -2.16 44.78
CA MET A 1 7.59 -3.37 43.98
C MET A 1 6.29 -4.10 43.71
N LEU A 2 5.62 -3.87 42.57
CA LEU A 2 4.49 -4.64 42.00
C LEU A 2 3.82 -3.79 40.89
N GLY A 3 4.42 -3.72 39.69
CA GLY A 3 3.82 -2.92 38.61
C GLY A 3 4.33 -3.15 37.19
N TRP A 4 5.12 -4.20 36.95
CA TRP A 4 5.68 -4.50 35.62
C TRP A 4 5.02 -5.72 34.94
N LEU A 5 3.97 -6.29 35.53
CA LEU A 5 3.42 -7.57 35.07
C LEU A 5 2.27 -7.50 34.06
N LEU A 6 1.97 -6.34 33.47
CA LEU A 6 0.89 -6.21 32.47
C LEU A 6 1.39 -5.61 31.14
N CYS A 7 2.65 -5.87 30.79
CA CYS A 7 3.11 -5.80 29.42
C CYS A 7 2.92 -7.18 28.79
N GLY A 8 1.81 -7.40 28.07
CA GLY A 8 1.53 -8.74 27.57
C GLY A 8 0.29 -8.94 26.72
N CYS A 9 -0.31 -7.93 26.09
CA CYS A 9 -1.28 -8.20 25.02
C CYS A 9 -0.54 -8.54 23.72
N ARG A 10 0.17 -9.68 23.71
CA ARG A 10 0.58 -10.35 22.48
C ARG A 10 -0.69 -10.97 21.90
N LYS A 11 -1.47 -10.19 21.16
CA LYS A 11 -2.55 -10.75 20.32
C LYS A 11 -1.90 -11.74 19.38
N GLU A 12 -2.09 -13.02 19.64
CA GLU A 12 -1.74 -14.09 18.72
C GLU A 12 -2.79 -14.05 17.60
N SER A 13 -2.56 -13.17 16.62
CA SER A 13 -3.39 -13.08 15.43
C SER A 13 -3.12 -14.32 14.58
N SER A 14 -4.17 -15.05 14.23
CA SER A 14 -4.05 -16.23 13.37
C SER A 14 -3.40 -15.85 12.03
N ALA A 15 -2.72 -16.80 11.37
CA ALA A 15 -2.00 -16.51 10.12
C ALA A 15 -2.90 -15.89 9.04
N THR A 16 -4.19 -16.22 9.02
CA THR A 16 -5.19 -15.63 8.12
C THR A 16 -5.54 -14.19 8.51
N ASP A 17 -5.61 -13.87 9.79
CA ASP A 17 -5.84 -12.49 10.26
C ASP A 17 -4.67 -11.57 9.92
N GLN A 18 -3.44 -12.09 9.96
CA GLN A 18 -2.25 -11.34 9.55
C GLN A 18 -2.27 -11.03 8.05
N LEU A 19 -2.72 -11.97 7.21
CA LEU A 19 -2.87 -11.75 5.77
C LEU A 19 -3.97 -10.73 5.46
N LYS A 20 -5.11 -10.80 6.16
CA LYS A 20 -6.20 -9.82 6.05
C LYS A 20 -5.73 -8.42 6.46
N GLN A 21 -5.06 -8.28 7.60
CA GLN A 21 -4.52 -7.00 8.04
C GLN A 21 -3.50 -6.43 7.04
N ALA A 22 -2.61 -7.27 6.51
CA ALA A 22 -1.67 -6.85 5.48
C ALA A 22 -2.41 -6.36 4.23
N ARG A 23 -3.42 -7.10 3.76
CA ARG A 23 -4.26 -6.74 2.62
C ARG A 23 -4.91 -5.37 2.81
N ASP A 24 -5.52 -5.11 3.96
CA ASP A 24 -6.18 -3.84 4.26
C ASP A 24 -5.19 -2.67 4.26
N VAL A 25 -4.00 -2.85 4.83
CA VAL A 25 -2.94 -1.83 4.80
C VAL A 25 -2.49 -1.53 3.37
N PHE A 26 -2.33 -2.55 2.53
CA PHE A 26 -1.93 -2.35 1.13
C PHE A 26 -3.05 -1.74 0.28
N ALA A 27 -4.32 -2.07 0.55
CA ALA A 27 -5.47 -1.44 -0.10
C ALA A 27 -5.58 0.05 0.26
N ALA A 28 -5.37 0.41 1.53
CA ALA A 28 -5.33 1.81 1.96
C ALA A 28 -4.17 2.57 1.30
N LYS A 29 -2.98 1.94 1.18
CA LYS A 29 -1.83 2.52 0.48
C LYS A 29 -2.11 2.78 -1.00
N GLU A 30 -2.76 1.83 -1.69
CA GLU A 30 -3.15 1.98 -3.09
C GLU A 30 -4.06 3.19 -3.30
N ALA A 31 -5.10 3.32 -2.48
CA ALA A 31 -6.03 4.46 -2.54
C ALA A 31 -5.32 5.81 -2.30
N VAL A 32 -4.37 5.87 -1.36
CA VAL A 32 -3.58 7.08 -1.09
C VAL A 32 -2.65 7.41 -2.27
N LEU A 33 -1.99 6.41 -2.86
CA LEU A 33 -1.11 6.61 -4.02
C LEU A 33 -1.89 7.10 -5.24
N GLN A 34 -3.08 6.54 -5.49
CA GLN A 34 -3.95 6.98 -6.57
C GLN A 34 -4.39 8.44 -6.40
N LYS A 35 -4.79 8.84 -5.18
CA LYS A 35 -5.11 10.25 -4.87
C LYS A 35 -3.92 11.18 -5.12
N LYS A 36 -2.71 10.77 -4.69
CA LYS A 36 -1.49 11.55 -4.91
C LYS A 36 -1.15 11.71 -6.40
N ILE A 37 -1.32 10.66 -7.21
CA ILE A 37 -1.11 10.72 -8.65
C ILE A 37 -2.06 11.72 -9.31
N SER A 38 -3.35 11.69 -8.96
CA SER A 38 -4.33 12.65 -9.46
C SER A 38 -3.95 14.09 -9.11
N GLN A 39 -3.52 14.34 -7.87
CA GLN A 39 -3.08 15.67 -7.42
C GLN A 39 -1.82 16.16 -8.15
N GLU A 40 -0.82 15.29 -8.36
CA GLU A 40 0.38 15.68 -9.12
C GLU A 40 0.06 15.94 -10.60
N MET A 41 -0.95 15.25 -11.17
CA MET A 41 -1.43 15.50 -12.53
C MET A 41 -2.12 16.86 -12.66
N GLU A 42 -2.94 17.25 -11.69
CA GLU A 42 -3.57 18.58 -11.66
C GLU A 42 -2.53 19.68 -11.53
N ARG A 43 -1.58 19.54 -10.57
CA ARG A 43 -0.47 20.49 -10.41
C ARG A 43 0.41 20.58 -11.65
N ALA A 44 0.69 19.47 -12.35
CA ALA A 44 1.43 19.50 -13.60
C ALA A 44 0.71 20.32 -14.70
N LYS A 45 -0.62 20.23 -14.78
CA LYS A 45 -1.42 21.02 -15.73
C LYS A 45 -1.36 22.51 -15.39
N GLU A 46 -1.44 22.86 -14.12
CA GLU A 46 -1.31 24.25 -13.64
C GLU A 46 0.05 24.85 -13.99
N PHE A 47 1.15 24.14 -13.73
CA PHE A 47 2.50 24.61 -14.06
C PHE A 47 2.75 24.72 -15.56
N THR A 48 2.11 23.86 -16.36
CA THR A 48 2.17 23.96 -17.82
C THR A 48 1.44 25.23 -18.30
N LYS A 49 0.26 25.54 -17.73
CA LYS A 49 -0.48 26.77 -18.03
C LYS A 49 0.25 28.04 -17.59
N SER A 50 0.95 27.98 -16.46
CA SER A 50 1.74 29.11 -15.94
C SER A 50 3.11 29.26 -16.62
N GLY A 51 3.42 28.45 -17.65
CA GLY A 51 4.70 28.50 -18.39
C GLY A 51 5.92 27.97 -17.63
N ASN A 52 5.75 27.40 -16.43
CA ASN A 52 6.86 26.90 -15.62
C ASN A 52 7.20 25.45 -15.99
N LYS A 53 8.00 25.30 -17.05
CA LYS A 53 8.42 24.00 -17.61
C LYS A 53 9.18 23.11 -16.62
N HIS A 54 10.01 23.71 -15.75
CA HIS A 54 10.81 22.95 -14.79
C HIS A 54 9.93 22.34 -13.68
N ALA A 55 9.00 23.12 -13.13
CA ALA A 55 8.03 22.63 -12.15
C ALA A 55 7.11 21.55 -12.73
N ALA A 56 6.63 21.74 -13.96
CA ALA A 56 5.83 20.73 -14.66
C ALA A 56 6.60 19.41 -14.84
N MET A 57 7.87 19.48 -15.25
CA MET A 57 8.72 18.28 -15.38
C MET A 57 8.95 17.58 -14.04
N GLN A 58 9.11 18.34 -12.95
CA GLN A 58 9.24 17.78 -11.61
C GLN A 58 7.98 17.01 -11.17
N CYS A 59 6.80 17.56 -11.43
CA CYS A 59 5.53 16.87 -11.16
C CYS A 59 5.40 15.58 -11.97
N LEU A 60 5.82 15.57 -13.24
CA LEU A 60 5.82 14.35 -14.06
C LEU A 60 6.80 13.28 -13.54
N LYS A 61 7.97 13.67 -13.03
CA LYS A 61 8.90 12.73 -12.37
C LYS A 61 8.29 12.12 -11.11
N ARG A 62 7.64 12.94 -10.28
CA ARG A 62 6.93 12.46 -9.07
C ARG A 62 5.80 11.51 -9.41
N LYS A 63 5.05 11.81 -10.48
CA LYS A 63 4.01 10.91 -11.00
C LYS A 63 4.56 9.52 -11.33
N LYS A 64 5.65 9.45 -12.11
CA LYS A 64 6.30 8.17 -12.46
C LYS A 64 6.80 7.39 -11.24
N TYR A 65 7.31 8.10 -10.23
CA TYR A 65 7.71 7.47 -8.97
C TYR A 65 6.52 6.83 -8.25
N TYR A 66 5.36 7.51 -8.17
CA TYR A 66 4.17 6.94 -7.56
C TYR A 66 3.57 5.79 -8.38
N GLU A 67 3.64 5.84 -9.72
CA GLU A 67 3.27 4.71 -10.59
C GLU A 67 4.15 3.48 -10.31
N SER A 68 5.46 3.67 -10.13
CA SER A 68 6.37 2.59 -9.73
C SER A 68 6.02 2.01 -8.35
N GLN A 69 5.66 2.85 -7.38
CA GLN A 69 5.20 2.41 -6.06
C GLN A 69 3.88 1.62 -6.16
N MET A 70 2.94 2.04 -7.01
CA MET A 70 1.70 1.28 -7.26
C MET A 70 1.98 -0.11 -7.84
N ASN A 71 2.90 -0.22 -8.80
CA ASN A 71 3.30 -1.51 -9.35
C ASN A 71 3.88 -2.44 -8.26
N GLN A 72 4.68 -1.88 -7.34
CA GLN A 72 5.21 -2.66 -6.21
C GLN A 72 4.10 -3.11 -5.27
N VAL A 73 3.12 -2.25 -4.97
CA VAL A 73 1.94 -2.62 -4.16
C VAL A 73 1.16 -3.76 -4.82
N GLY A 74 0.92 -3.71 -6.14
CA GLY A 74 0.26 -4.78 -6.88
C GLY A 74 1.02 -6.11 -6.86
N SER A 75 2.35 -6.07 -6.93
CA SER A 75 3.19 -7.27 -6.75
C SER A 75 3.03 -7.87 -5.35
N VAL A 76 2.99 -7.03 -4.30
CA VAL A 76 2.80 -7.51 -2.93
C VAL A 76 1.40 -8.08 -2.72
N GLN A 77 0.35 -7.43 -3.24
CA GLN A 77 -1.02 -7.97 -3.21
C GLN A 77 -1.11 -9.34 -3.89
N SER A 78 -0.45 -9.53 -5.03
CA SER A 78 -0.40 -10.83 -5.71
C SER A 78 0.23 -11.91 -4.81
N ARG A 79 1.32 -11.57 -4.10
CA ARG A 79 1.99 -12.47 -3.15
C ARG A 79 1.15 -12.78 -1.90
N ILE A 80 0.28 -11.86 -1.48
CA ILE A 80 -0.68 -12.10 -0.39
C ILE A 80 -1.75 -13.08 -0.87
N ASN A 81 -2.34 -12.82 -2.04
CA ASN A 81 -3.37 -13.68 -2.64
C ASN A 81 -2.87 -15.12 -2.86
N THR A 82 -1.62 -15.30 -3.30
CA THR A 82 -1.03 -16.65 -3.43
C THR A 82 -0.98 -17.37 -2.09
N LYS A 83 -0.54 -16.70 -1.02
CA LYS A 83 -0.48 -17.31 0.32
C LYS A 83 -1.88 -17.64 0.86
N GLU A 84 -2.86 -16.76 0.64
CA GLU A 84 -4.25 -17.00 1.03
C GLU A 84 -4.79 -18.28 0.39
N LYS A 85 -4.56 -18.47 -0.92
CA LYS A 85 -4.97 -19.69 -1.64
C LYS A 85 -4.28 -20.94 -1.09
N MET A 86 -2.97 -20.89 -0.88
CA MET A 86 -2.22 -22.03 -0.34
C MET A 86 -2.73 -22.49 1.03
N ILE A 87 -3.09 -21.54 1.91
CA ILE A 87 -3.66 -21.86 3.21
C ILE A 87 -5.07 -22.44 3.04
N ALA A 88 -5.90 -21.85 2.18
CA ALA A 88 -7.25 -22.34 1.91
C ALA A 88 -7.25 -23.78 1.36
N ASP A 89 -6.37 -24.07 0.39
CA ASP A 89 -6.23 -25.39 -0.22
C ASP A 89 -5.77 -26.45 0.80
N HIS A 90 -4.83 -26.09 1.69
CA HIS A 90 -4.39 -26.98 2.76
C HIS A 90 -5.52 -27.26 3.78
N THR A 91 -6.37 -26.27 4.06
CA THR A 91 -7.53 -26.46 4.97
C THR A 91 -8.68 -27.25 4.33
N ALA A 92 -8.81 -27.25 3.00
CA ALA A 92 -9.87 -27.96 2.30
C ALA A 92 -9.57 -29.45 2.06
N ASN A 93 -8.30 -29.84 2.15
CA ASN A 93 -7.83 -31.22 1.93
C ASN A 93 -7.64 -32.01 3.25
N LYS A 94 -8.29 -31.55 4.32
CA LYS A 94 -8.24 -32.09 5.67
C LYS A 94 -9.65 -32.34 6.18
#